data_AF-A0A528TPV3-F1
#
_entry.id   AF-A0A528TPV3-F1
#
_cell.length_a   1.000
_cell.length_b   1.000
_cell.length_c   1.000
_cell.angle_alpha   90.00
_cell.angle_beta   90.00
_cell.angle_gamma   90.00
#
_symmetry.space_group_name_H-M   'P 1'
#
loop_
_entity.id
_entity.type
_entity.pdbx_description
1 polymer ?
#
loop_
_entity_poly.entity_id
_entity_poly.type
_entity_poly.pdbx_seq_one_letter_code
_entity_poly.pdbx_strand_id
1 'polypeptide(L)'
;MDTRRGLYSYSALQSRLSENAFATNGLVDLSGPVLRLQSLTPEDLLILLSNIRAVFASGEPAKNLVPDEALPAFMEHCNKHVGDAYFRTPRNTIKAFVQFLAILEQNPGTEWASLVGRVDIAPDAESTLAGDSEGETEGGDEDLATVRL
;
A
#
# COMPACT_ATOMS: atom_id res chain seq x y z
N MET A 1 -4.87 11.24 -10.77
CA MET A 1 -5.79 11.86 -9.80
C MET A 1 -7.03 12.29 -10.55
N ASP A 2 -8.20 11.95 -10.02
CA ASP A 2 -9.46 12.30 -10.65
C ASP A 2 -9.79 13.77 -10.37
N THR A 3 -9.86 14.59 -11.43
CA THR A 3 -10.19 16.02 -11.33
C THR A 3 -11.68 16.26 -11.08
N ARG A 4 -12.49 15.21 -11.05
CA ARG A 4 -13.94 15.29 -10.83
C ARG A 4 -14.34 14.97 -9.40
N ARG A 5 -13.40 14.60 -8.52
CA ARG A 5 -13.70 14.11 -7.15
C ARG A 5 -12.69 14.60 -6.11
N GLY A 6 -13.18 14.82 -4.89
CA GLY A 6 -12.36 15.20 -3.73
C GLY A 6 -11.72 16.59 -3.85
N LEU A 7 -10.62 16.83 -3.14
CA LEU A 7 -9.95 18.15 -3.08
C LEU A 7 -9.50 18.69 -4.46
N TYR A 8 -9.35 17.81 -5.45
CA TYR A 8 -8.95 18.16 -6.82
C TYR A 8 -10.14 18.58 -7.72
N SER A 9 -11.39 18.46 -7.26
CA SER A 9 -12.56 18.95 -8.01
C SER A 9 -12.70 20.47 -7.96
N TYR A 10 -12.09 21.12 -6.97
CA TYR A 10 -12.05 22.58 -6.87
C TYR A 10 -10.76 23.13 -7.50
N SER A 11 -10.91 23.89 -8.58
CA SER A 11 -9.79 24.35 -9.42
C SER A 11 -8.70 25.12 -8.65
N ALA A 12 -9.08 25.97 -7.68
CA ALA A 12 -8.12 26.72 -6.90
C ALA A 12 -7.35 25.87 -5.87
N LEU A 13 -7.94 24.75 -5.41
CA LEU A 13 -7.22 23.78 -4.59
C LEU A 13 -6.34 22.90 -5.47
N GLN A 14 -6.82 22.46 -6.63
CA GLN A 14 -6.01 21.74 -7.61
C GLN A 14 -4.72 22.49 -7.96
N SER A 15 -4.79 23.81 -8.18
CA SER A 15 -3.60 24.61 -8.51
C SER A 15 -2.64 24.78 -7.33
N ARG A 16 -3.12 24.68 -6.08
CA ARG A 16 -2.26 24.75 -4.88
C ARG A 16 -1.67 23.40 -4.50
N LEU A 17 -2.34 22.31 -4.88
CA LEU A 17 -1.94 20.92 -4.64
C LEU A 17 -1.22 20.31 -5.85
N SER A 18 -0.93 21.11 -6.87
CA SER A 18 -0.12 20.68 -8.00
C SER A 18 1.32 20.50 -7.57
N GLU A 19 1.99 19.51 -8.15
CA GLU A 19 3.40 19.29 -7.91
C GLU A 19 4.24 20.43 -8.47
N ASN A 20 5.44 20.57 -7.92
CA ASN A 20 6.45 21.45 -8.45
C ASN A 20 6.77 21.06 -9.90
N ALA A 21 6.64 21.99 -10.84
CA ALA A 21 6.89 21.76 -12.26
C ALA A 21 8.34 21.31 -12.55
N PHE A 22 9.28 21.60 -11.64
CA PHE A 22 10.68 21.19 -11.75
C PHE A 22 10.99 19.84 -11.11
N ALA A 23 10.06 19.23 -10.36
CA ALA A 23 10.21 17.90 -9.76
C ALA A 23 10.02 16.79 -10.81
N THR A 24 10.90 16.79 -11.81
CA THR A 24 10.93 15.83 -12.94
C THR A 24 12.28 15.11 -12.97
N ASN A 25 12.38 14.00 -13.70
CA ASN A 25 13.63 13.24 -13.89
C ASN A 25 14.31 12.79 -12.59
N GLY A 26 13.53 12.35 -11.59
CA GLY A 26 14.05 11.88 -10.31
C GLY A 26 14.35 12.99 -9.30
N LEU A 27 14.09 14.26 -9.63
CA LEU A 27 14.08 15.34 -8.66
C LEU A 27 12.82 15.24 -7.79
N VAL A 28 13.01 15.15 -6.47
CA VAL A 28 11.92 15.02 -5.50
C VAL A 28 11.84 16.28 -4.66
N ASP A 29 10.68 16.94 -4.68
CA ASP A 29 10.38 18.06 -3.81
C ASP A 29 9.53 17.58 -2.62
N LEU A 30 10.13 17.57 -1.43
CA LEU A 30 9.47 17.18 -0.18
C LEU A 30 8.94 18.37 0.63
N SER A 31 9.05 19.60 0.10
CA SER A 31 8.62 20.83 0.78
C SER A 31 7.18 21.23 0.45
N GLY A 32 6.57 20.57 -0.54
CA GLY A 32 5.20 20.86 -0.98
C GLY A 32 4.12 20.41 0.01
N PRO A 33 2.90 20.97 -0.11
CA PRO A 33 1.76 20.58 0.72
C PRO A 33 1.25 19.16 0.45
N VAL A 34 1.67 18.55 -0.66
CA VAL A 34 1.33 17.18 -1.06
C VAL A 34 2.63 16.42 -1.33
N LEU A 35 2.79 15.28 -0.64
CA LEU A 35 3.87 14.35 -0.89
C LEU A 35 3.35 13.18 -1.73
N ARG A 36 3.93 12.97 -2.91
CA ARG A 36 3.59 11.82 -3.76
C ARG A 36 4.42 10.61 -3.38
N LEU A 37 3.75 9.60 -2.85
CA LEU A 37 4.36 8.32 -2.56
C LEU A 37 4.59 7.55 -3.86
N GLN A 38 5.84 7.19 -4.10
CA GLN A 38 6.19 6.27 -5.18
C GLN A 38 5.72 4.86 -4.82
N SER A 39 5.44 4.04 -5.84
CA SER A 39 5.22 2.61 -5.63
C SER A 39 6.50 1.96 -5.11
N LEU A 40 6.36 0.88 -4.35
CA LEU A 40 7.51 0.15 -3.83
C LEU A 40 8.26 -0.53 -4.98
N THR A 41 9.59 -0.53 -4.90
CA THR A 41 10.41 -1.42 -5.71
C THR A 41 10.44 -2.83 -5.10
N PRO A 42 10.88 -3.85 -5.86
CA PRO A 42 11.11 -5.18 -5.28
C PRO A 42 12.08 -5.15 -4.08
N GLU A 43 13.12 -4.33 -4.17
CA GLU A 43 14.11 -4.14 -3.11
C GLU A 43 13.48 -3.51 -1.86
N ASP A 44 12.65 -2.47 -2.04
CA ASP A 44 11.93 -1.83 -0.93
C ASP A 44 10.98 -2.82 -0.24
N LEU A 45 10.31 -3.67 -1.02
CA LEU A 45 9.42 -4.68 -0.46
C LEU A 45 10.20 -5.75 0.33
N LEU A 46 11.35 -6.19 -0.16
CA LEU A 46 12.20 -7.13 0.58
C LEU A 46 12.60 -6.55 1.95
N ILE A 47 13.01 -5.28 1.98
CA ILE A 47 13.33 -4.55 3.22
C ILE A 47 12.09 -4.45 4.11
N LEU A 48 10.92 -4.15 3.53
CA LEU A 48 9.66 -4.08 4.28
C LEU A 48 9.32 -5.41 4.96
N LEU A 49 9.41 -6.53 4.23
CA LEU A 49 9.14 -7.86 4.80
C LEU A 49 10.15 -8.23 5.88
N SER A 50 11.43 -7.88 5.70
CA SER A 50 12.46 -8.06 6.73
C SER A 50 12.15 -7.26 8.00
N ASN A 51 11.74 -6.00 7.85
CA ASN A 51 11.34 -5.15 8.97
C ASN A 51 10.08 -5.69 9.66
N ILE A 52 9.09 -6.17 8.91
CA ILE A 52 7.88 -6.79 9.49
C ILE A 52 8.25 -8.02 10.29
N ARG A 53 9.13 -8.89 9.77
CA ARG A 53 9.62 -10.07 10.50
C ARG A 53 10.32 -9.66 11.81
N ALA A 54 11.18 -8.64 11.76
CA ALA A 54 11.86 -8.13 12.94
C ALA A 54 10.87 -7.55 13.98
N VAL A 55 9.87 -6.79 13.54
CA VAL A 55 8.82 -6.24 14.41
C VAL A 55 7.99 -7.37 15.04
N PHE A 56 7.64 -8.39 14.26
CA PHE A 56 6.94 -9.59 14.74
C PHE A 56 7.74 -10.29 15.85
N ALA A 57 9.06 -10.36 15.68
CA ALA A 57 10.00 -10.89 16.66
C ALA A 57 10.34 -9.92 17.82
N SER A 58 9.63 -8.80 17.96
CA SER A 58 9.92 -7.72 18.95
C SER A 58 11.36 -7.19 18.89
N GLY A 59 12.00 -7.26 17.72
CA GLY A 59 13.38 -6.84 17.50
C GLY A 59 14.44 -7.86 17.91
N GLU A 60 14.07 -9.07 18.35
CA GLU A 60 15.00 -10.12 18.76
C GLU A 60 15.27 -11.11 17.62
N PRO A 61 16.47 -11.13 17.01
CA PRO A 61 16.75 -11.99 15.86
C PRO A 61 16.58 -13.49 16.12
N ALA A 62 16.77 -13.92 17.38
CA ALA A 62 16.59 -15.31 17.80
C ALA A 62 15.12 -15.77 17.78
N LYS A 63 14.16 -14.83 17.76
CA LYS A 63 12.72 -15.11 17.67
C LYS A 63 12.19 -15.06 16.24
N ASN A 64 13.05 -14.88 15.24
CA ASN A 64 12.64 -14.92 13.84
C ASN A 64 12.12 -16.31 13.48
N LEU A 65 10.83 -16.38 13.14
CA LEU A 65 10.15 -17.63 12.78
C LEU A 65 10.58 -18.19 11.42
N VAL A 66 11.16 -17.34 10.58
CA VAL A 66 11.61 -17.70 9.23
C VAL A 66 13.00 -17.14 8.93
N PRO A 67 13.84 -17.90 8.19
CA PRO A 67 15.15 -17.46 7.78
C PRO A 67 15.07 -16.44 6.63
N ASP A 68 16.21 -15.86 6.24
CA ASP A 68 16.26 -14.80 5.23
C ASP A 68 15.80 -15.29 3.85
N GLU A 69 16.06 -16.56 3.50
CA GLU A 69 15.63 -17.17 2.24
C GLU A 69 14.11 -17.31 2.10
N ALA A 70 13.35 -17.22 3.20
CA ALA A 70 11.90 -17.26 3.15
C ALA A 70 11.30 -15.98 2.54
N LEU A 71 11.97 -14.84 2.67
CA LEU A 71 11.52 -13.56 2.14
C LEU A 71 11.47 -13.54 0.60
N PRO A 72 12.56 -13.87 -0.14
CA PRO A 72 12.51 -13.93 -1.60
C PRO A 72 11.60 -15.06 -2.09
N ALA A 73 11.53 -16.19 -1.39
CA ALA A 73 10.61 -17.28 -1.75
C ALA A 73 9.13 -16.84 -1.66
N PHE A 74 8.77 -16.10 -0.61
CA PHE A 74 7.45 -15.51 -0.47
C PHE A 74 7.16 -14.48 -1.57
N MET A 75 8.14 -13.62 -1.90
CA MET A 75 7.99 -12.65 -2.98
C MET A 75 7.82 -13.31 -4.35
N GLU A 76 8.58 -14.38 -4.64
CA GLU A 76 8.45 -15.14 -5.89
C GLU A 76 7.04 -15.75 -6.01
N HIS A 77 6.50 -16.26 -4.90
CA HIS A 77 5.13 -16.75 -4.84
C HIS A 77 4.11 -15.63 -5.11
N CYS A 78 4.26 -14.47 -4.47
CA CYS A 78 3.41 -13.30 -4.72
C CYS A 78 3.44 -12.87 -6.19
N ASN A 79 4.63 -12.85 -6.80
CA ASN A 79 4.81 -12.47 -8.20
C ASN A 79 4.07 -13.43 -9.15
N LYS A 80 4.12 -14.74 -8.89
CA LYS A 80 3.43 -15.76 -9.71
C LYS A 80 1.91 -15.67 -9.63
N HIS A 81 1.36 -15.29 -8.48
CA HIS A 81 -0.09 -15.26 -8.26
C HIS A 81 -0.75 -13.92 -8.58
N VAL A 82 -0.06 -12.79 -8.32
CA VAL A 82 -0.62 -11.44 -8.39
C VAL A 82 0.03 -10.59 -9.48
N GLY A 83 1.20 -10.99 -10.01
CA GLY A 83 1.99 -10.19 -10.96
C GLY A 83 2.38 -8.83 -10.38
N ASP A 84 2.77 -7.87 -11.21
CA ASP A 84 3.29 -6.56 -10.77
C ASP A 84 2.38 -5.75 -9.82
N ALA A 85 1.10 -6.13 -9.67
CA ALA A 85 0.16 -5.48 -8.77
C ALA A 85 0.60 -5.56 -7.29
N TYR A 86 1.39 -6.57 -6.89
CA TYR A 86 1.80 -6.69 -5.48
C TYR A 86 2.80 -5.62 -5.03
N PHE A 87 3.48 -4.94 -5.96
CA PHE A 87 4.36 -3.80 -5.68
C PHE A 87 3.63 -2.45 -5.70
N ARG A 88 2.55 -2.35 -6.49
CA ARG A 88 1.75 -1.12 -6.61
C ARG A 88 0.80 -0.93 -5.44
N THR A 89 0.21 -2.03 -4.98
CA THR A 89 -0.75 -2.06 -3.90
C THR A 89 -0.35 -3.21 -2.97
N PRO A 90 0.54 -2.94 -1.99
CA PRO A 90 1.17 -3.98 -1.17
C PRO A 90 0.32 -4.41 0.02
N ARG A 91 -0.91 -3.89 0.19
CA ARG A 91 -1.70 -4.08 1.42
C ARG A 91 -2.02 -5.57 1.62
N ASN A 92 -2.53 -6.23 0.58
CA ASN A 92 -2.82 -7.66 0.65
C ASN A 92 -1.56 -8.51 0.85
N THR A 93 -0.44 -8.14 0.22
CA THR A 93 0.86 -8.82 0.39
C THR A 93 1.33 -8.77 1.84
N ILE A 94 1.30 -7.58 2.46
CA ILE A 94 1.70 -7.37 3.86
C ILE A 94 0.79 -8.18 4.79
N LYS A 95 -0.53 -8.11 4.57
CA LYS A 95 -1.51 -8.86 5.35
C LYS A 95 -1.26 -10.37 5.28
N ALA A 96 -1.05 -10.90 4.08
CA ALA A 96 -0.78 -12.31 3.87
C ALA A 96 0.52 -12.75 4.55
N PHE A 97 1.58 -11.93 4.50
CA PHE A 97 2.84 -12.23 5.17
C PHE A 97 2.69 -12.29 6.71
N VAL A 98 1.96 -11.34 7.31
CA VAL A 98 1.69 -11.36 8.76
C VAL A 98 0.86 -12.59 9.15
N GLN A 99 -0.15 -12.95 8.35
CA GLN A 99 -0.93 -14.17 8.57
C GLN A 99 -0.07 -15.43 8.50
N PHE A 100 0.85 -15.50 7.54
CA PHE A 100 1.82 -16.58 7.41
C PHE A 100 2.72 -16.71 8.66
N LEU A 101 3.26 -15.60 9.18
CA LEU A 101 4.05 -15.60 10.42
C LEU A 101 3.22 -16.06 11.64
N ALA A 102 1.98 -15.58 11.76
CA ALA A 102 1.09 -15.95 12.86
C ALA A 102 0.77 -17.47 12.87
N ILE A 103 0.61 -18.08 11.70
CA ILE A 103 0.42 -19.54 11.60
C ILE A 103 1.67 -20.30 12.05
N LEU A 104 2.86 -19.84 11.65
CA LEU A 104 4.11 -20.47 12.07
C LEU A 104 4.34 -20.38 13.58
N GLU A 105 4.01 -19.23 14.18
CA GLU A 105 4.11 -19.03 15.62
C GLU A 105 3.23 -20.01 16.41
N GLN A 106 1.99 -20.21 15.96
CA GLN A 106 1.02 -21.07 16.63
C GLN A 106 1.27 -22.57 16.43
N ASN A 107 2.03 -22.95 15.39
CA ASN A 107 2.23 -24.34 15.00
C ASN A 107 3.73 -24.69 14.95
N PRO A 108 4.40 -24.78 16.12
CA PRO A 108 5.82 -25.12 16.19
C PRO A 108 6.07 -26.51 15.57
N GLY A 109 6.99 -26.57 14.61
CA GLY A 109 7.29 -27.78 13.82
C GLY A 109 6.74 -27.76 12.40
N THR A 110 5.98 -26.73 12.02
CA THR A 110 5.57 -26.54 10.63
C THR A 110 6.72 -25.97 9.81
N GLU A 111 7.01 -26.62 8.67
CA GLU A 111 7.99 -26.14 7.70
C GLU A 111 7.44 -24.94 6.93
N TRP A 112 8.10 -23.79 7.02
CA TRP A 112 7.69 -22.55 6.35
C TRP A 112 7.58 -22.72 4.83
N ALA A 113 8.47 -23.49 4.21
CA ALA A 113 8.49 -23.72 2.77
C ALA A 113 7.22 -24.42 2.26
N SER A 114 6.61 -25.27 3.10
CA SER A 114 5.35 -25.96 2.76
C SER A 114 4.13 -25.04 2.78
N LEU A 115 4.20 -23.95 3.54
CA LEU A 115 3.11 -22.98 3.67
C LEU A 115 3.14 -21.93 2.56
N VAL A 116 4.33 -21.49 2.13
CA VAL A 116 4.48 -20.47 1.08
C VAL A 116 3.67 -20.83 -0.17
N GLY A 117 3.78 -22.06 -0.66
CA GLY A 117 3.03 -22.53 -1.84
C GLY A 117 1.51 -22.65 -1.64
N ARG A 118 1.00 -22.51 -0.41
CA ARG A 118 -0.43 -22.56 -0.07
C ARG A 118 -1.03 -21.19 0.21
N VAL A 119 -0.21 -20.14 0.33
CA VAL A 119 -0.71 -18.79 0.62
C VAL A 119 -1.47 -18.30 -0.60
N ASP A 120 -2.79 -18.14 -0.49
CA ASP A 120 -3.58 -17.53 -1.54
C ASP A 120 -3.59 -16.01 -1.35
N ILE A 121 -3.11 -15.27 -2.36
CA ILE A 121 -2.99 -13.82 -2.31
C ILE A 121 -3.86 -13.28 -3.43
N ALA A 122 -4.97 -12.67 -3.04
CA ALA A 122 -5.82 -11.96 -3.99
C ALA A 122 -5.12 -10.64 -4.40
N PRO A 123 -5.19 -10.25 -5.69
CA PRO A 123 -4.81 -8.91 -6.09
C PRO A 123 -5.57 -7.89 -5.25
N ASP A 124 -4.87 -6.84 -4.80
CA ASP A 124 -5.53 -5.71 -4.19
C ASP A 124 -6.49 -5.13 -5.23
N ALA A 125 -7.78 -5.15 -4.92
CA ALA A 125 -8.72 -4.31 -5.65
C ALA A 125 -8.26 -2.88 -5.37
N GLU A 126 -7.76 -2.21 -6.41
CA GLU A 126 -7.62 -0.76 -6.36
C GLU A 126 -8.98 -0.28 -5.86
N SER A 127 -9.01 0.40 -4.71
CA SER A 127 -10.21 1.11 -4.29
C SER A 127 -10.41 2.23 -5.30
N THR A 128 -10.91 1.88 -6.48
CA THR A 128 -11.85 2.72 -7.15
C THR A 128 -12.92 2.90 -6.10
N LEU A 129 -12.97 4.08 -5.50
CA LEU A 129 -14.09 4.54 -4.69
C LEU A 129 -15.32 4.52 -5.62
N ALA A 130 -15.83 3.35 -5.98
CA ALA A 130 -16.87 3.14 -6.96
C ALA A 130 -18.13 2.73 -6.23
N GLY A 131 -19.15 3.57 -6.40
CA GLY A 131 -20.52 3.29 -5.99
C GLY A 131 -20.93 4.00 -4.70
N ASP A 132 -21.32 5.26 -4.79
CA ASP A 132 -22.61 5.61 -4.16
C ASP A 132 -23.37 6.61 -5.04
N SER A 133 -24.47 6.08 -5.58
CA SER A 133 -25.68 6.73 -6.09
C SER A 133 -25.55 7.89 -7.08
N GLU A 134 -25.96 7.61 -8.31
CA GLU A 134 -26.75 8.55 -9.12
C GLU A 134 -27.93 9.05 -8.26
N GLY A 135 -27.76 10.22 -7.67
CA GLY A 135 -28.83 11.02 -7.08
C GLY A 135 -28.81 12.36 -7.77
N GLU A 136 -29.74 12.56 -8.70
CA GLU A 136 -30.05 13.88 -9.24
C GLU A 136 -30.23 14.86 -8.08
N THR A 137 -29.38 15.88 -8.00
CA THR A 137 -29.69 17.09 -7.24
C THR A 137 -29.31 18.27 -8.12
N GLU A 138 -30.29 18.74 -8.89
CA GLU A 138 -30.34 20.15 -9.27
C GLU A 138 -30.35 20.99 -7.99
N GLY A 139 -29.44 21.96 -7.89
CA GLY A 139 -29.59 23.10 -6.98
C GLY A 139 -28.37 23.49 -6.16
N GLY A 140 -27.80 24.66 -6.47
CA GLY A 140 -27.27 25.57 -5.44
C GLY A 140 -25.76 25.50 -5.17
N ASP A 141 -24.98 26.02 -6.10
CA ASP A 141 -23.66 26.60 -5.86
C ASP A 141 -23.86 27.86 -4.97
N GLU A 142 -23.53 27.81 -3.66
CA GLU A 142 -23.23 29.01 -2.83
C GLU A 142 -22.90 28.77 -1.33
N ASP A 143 -23.08 27.57 -0.74
CA ASP A 143 -23.12 27.46 0.74
C ASP A 143 -21.82 27.00 1.45
N LEU A 144 -20.68 26.91 0.76
CA LEU A 144 -19.39 26.52 1.39
C LEU A 144 -18.59 27.70 1.96
N ALA A 145 -19.13 28.93 1.92
CA ALA A 145 -18.42 30.16 2.30
C ALA A 145 -18.79 30.71 3.69
N THR A 146 -19.34 29.90 4.61
CA THR A 146 -19.64 30.39 5.97
C THR A 146 -19.16 29.44 7.08
N VAL A 147 -17.89 29.57 7.44
CA VAL A 147 -17.42 29.22 8.79
C VAL A 147 -17.68 30.44 9.68
N ARG A 148 -18.77 30.38 10.47
CA ARG A 148 -18.99 31.38 11.53
C ARG A 148 -18.19 30.97 12.76
N LEU A 149 -17.25 31.85 13.15
CA LEU A 149 -16.58 31.84 14.46
C LEU A 149 -17.54 32.33 15.55
#